data_AF-A0A923ZGY8-F1
#
_entry.id   AF-A0A923ZGY8-F1
#
_cell.length_a   1.000
_cell.length_b   1.000
_cell.length_c   1.000
_cell.angle_alpha   90.00
_cell.angle_beta   90.00
_cell.angle_gamma   90.00
#
_symmetry.space_group_name_H-M   'P 1'
#
loop_
_entity.id
_entity.type
_entity.pdbx_description
1 polymer ?
#
loop_
_entity_poly.entity_id
_entity_poly.type
_entity_poly.pdbx_seq_one_letter_code
_entity_poly.pdbx_strand_id
1 'polypeptide(L)'
;MVYCIKTIKKKLRQPCMYGYVFFMLLFLCSLACLGQTRDISKMGSGGKLNPLQAIMDIRHYTINLDVDIEKQSIKGNVEISLNLSNQTDTLLLDLLDAMLVTKIKVNHAVVKYNHQNDKIYITH
;
A
#
# COMPACT_ATOMS: atom_id res chain seq x y z
N MET A 1 54.28 6.71 -30.83
CA MET A 1 53.60 5.40 -30.79
C MET A 1 52.18 5.64 -31.26
N VAL A 2 51.84 5.17 -32.46
CA VAL A 2 50.61 5.52 -33.21
C VAL A 2 49.57 4.42 -32.99
N TYR A 3 48.36 4.78 -32.55
CA TYR A 3 47.23 3.85 -32.48
C TYR A 3 46.26 4.11 -33.64
N CYS A 4 46.00 3.09 -34.45
CA CYS A 4 45.10 3.09 -35.58
C CYS A 4 43.74 2.51 -35.15
N ILE A 5 42.66 3.30 -35.23
CA ILE A 5 41.29 2.84 -34.99
C ILE A 5 40.65 2.52 -36.33
N LYS A 6 40.33 1.24 -36.55
CA LYS A 6 39.62 0.76 -37.74
C LYS A 6 38.12 0.72 -37.43
N THR A 7 37.36 1.66 -37.97
CA THR A 7 35.89 1.65 -37.88
C THR A 7 35.30 0.54 -38.75
N ILE A 8 34.60 -0.40 -38.14
CA ILE A 8 33.77 -1.41 -38.84
C ILE A 8 32.32 -0.92 -38.77
N LYS A 9 31.74 -0.49 -39.90
CA LYS A 9 30.29 -0.31 -40.01
C LYS A 9 29.63 -1.67 -40.23
N LYS A 10 28.91 -2.16 -39.22
CA LYS A 10 28.02 -3.31 -39.34
C LYS A 10 26.83 -2.91 -40.21
N LYS A 11 26.60 -3.61 -41.32
CA LYS A 11 25.41 -3.44 -42.18
C LYS A 11 24.19 -3.86 -41.38
N LEU A 12 23.35 -2.90 -40.98
CA LEU A 12 22.06 -3.20 -40.34
C LEU A 12 21.18 -3.93 -41.36
N ARG A 13 20.96 -5.22 -41.11
CA ARG A 13 19.92 -6.01 -41.76
C ARG A 13 18.59 -5.49 -41.23
N GLN A 14 17.71 -5.03 -42.12
CA GLN A 14 16.36 -4.58 -41.75
C GLN A 14 15.63 -5.73 -41.05
N PRO A 15 15.24 -5.58 -39.77
CA PRO A 15 14.45 -6.59 -39.09
C PRO A 15 13.00 -6.51 -39.58
N CYS A 16 12.39 -7.67 -39.79
CA CYS A 16 11.00 -7.81 -40.20
C CYS A 16 10.08 -7.14 -39.16
N MET A 17 9.38 -6.09 -39.60
CA MET A 17 8.54 -5.20 -38.79
C MET A 17 7.43 -5.92 -38.01
N TYR A 18 7.01 -7.11 -38.48
CA TYR A 18 5.92 -7.88 -37.88
C TYR A 18 6.28 -8.52 -36.54
N GLY A 19 7.55 -8.88 -36.32
CA GLY A 19 7.99 -9.51 -35.07
C GLY A 19 8.03 -8.54 -33.88
N TYR A 20 8.39 -7.28 -34.13
CA TYR A 20 8.44 -6.24 -33.09
C TYR A 20 7.04 -5.79 -32.64
N VAL A 21 6.09 -5.75 -33.58
CA VAL A 21 4.68 -5.39 -33.28
C VAL A 21 4.02 -6.47 -32.42
N PHE A 22 4.26 -7.74 -32.71
CA PHE A 22 3.73 -8.85 -31.91
C PHE A 22 4.34 -8.89 -30.49
N PHE A 23 5.64 -8.62 -30.37
CA PHE A 23 6.32 -8.55 -29.06
C PHE A 23 5.86 -7.33 -28.23
N MET A 24 5.63 -6.18 -28.86
CA MET A 24 5.04 -5.00 -28.20
C MET A 24 3.59 -5.22 -27.76
N LEU A 25 2.79 -5.94 -28.55
CA LEU A 25 1.40 -6.25 -28.22
C LEU A 25 1.29 -7.21 -27.01
N LEU A 26 2.20 -8.19 -26.92
CA LEU A 26 2.30 -9.10 -25.77
C LEU A 26 2.76 -8.37 -24.50
N PHE A 27 3.65 -7.38 -24.62
CA PHE A 27 4.10 -6.57 -23.50
C PHE A 27 3.04 -5.56 -23.01
N LEU A 28 2.21 -5.01 -23.90
CA LEU A 28 1.09 -4.14 -23.49
C LEU A 28 -0.02 -4.92 -22.76
N CYS A 29 -0.26 -6.18 -23.14
CA CYS A 29 -1.32 -6.99 -22.54
C CYS A 29 -1.02 -7.38 -21.07
N SER A 30 0.26 -7.53 -20.70
CA SER A 30 0.65 -7.83 -19.32
C SER A 30 0.53 -6.64 -18.37
N LEU A 31 0.64 -5.39 -18.87
CA LEU A 31 0.43 -4.18 -18.04
C LEU A 31 -1.05 -3.93 -17.70
N ALA A 32 -1.98 -4.42 -18.52
CA ALA A 32 -3.42 -4.21 -18.32
C ALA A 32 -4.00 -4.98 -17.11
N CYS A 33 -3.25 -5.91 -16.53
CA CYS A 33 -3.73 -6.78 -15.44
C CYS A 33 -3.27 -6.36 -14.03
N LEU A 34 -2.66 -5.17 -13.87
CA LEU A 34 -2.36 -4.60 -12.54
C LEU A 34 -3.63 -4.02 -11.88
N GLY A 35 -4.71 -4.78 -11.87
CA GLY A 35 -5.88 -4.49 -11.04
C GLY A 35 -5.60 -4.96 -9.61
N GLN A 36 -5.67 -4.05 -8.64
CA GLN A 36 -5.63 -4.44 -7.22
C GLN A 36 -6.88 -5.26 -6.91
N THR A 37 -6.72 -6.58 -6.80
CA THR A 37 -7.76 -7.47 -6.26
C THR A 37 -7.96 -7.12 -4.78
N ARG A 38 -9.07 -6.45 -4.48
CA ARG A 38 -9.53 -6.16 -3.12
C ARG A 38 -10.38 -7.34 -2.66
N ASP A 39 -9.74 -8.42 -2.24
CA ASP A 39 -10.42 -9.61 -1.74
C ASP A 39 -10.99 -9.34 -0.34
N ILE A 40 -12.29 -9.03 -0.27
CA ILE A 40 -13.03 -8.74 0.97
C ILE A 40 -13.48 -10.04 1.68
N SER A 41 -13.31 -11.21 1.05
CA SER A 41 -13.77 -12.49 1.62
C SER A 41 -13.07 -12.86 2.94
N LYS A 42 -11.91 -12.26 3.22
CA LYS A 42 -11.15 -12.43 4.48
C LYS A 42 -11.63 -11.51 5.61
N MET A 43 -12.53 -10.56 5.34
CA MET A 43 -13.07 -9.66 6.36
C MET A 43 -14.20 -10.35 7.12
N GLY A 44 -13.84 -11.15 8.12
CA GLY A 44 -14.80 -11.70 9.07
C GLY A 44 -15.10 -10.70 10.19
N SER A 45 -16.39 -10.45 10.47
CA SER A 45 -16.82 -9.73 11.68
C SER A 45 -17.29 -10.72 12.74
N GLY A 46 -16.91 -10.52 14.02
CA GLY A 46 -17.52 -11.23 15.15
C GLY A 46 -16.73 -12.38 15.80
N GLY A 47 -15.40 -12.44 15.63
CA GLY A 47 -14.54 -13.37 16.37
C GLY A 47 -14.15 -12.89 17.77
N LYS A 48 -13.45 -13.74 18.55
CA LYS A 48 -12.81 -13.32 19.80
C LYS A 48 -11.81 -12.19 19.51
N LEU A 49 -11.94 -11.08 20.23
CA LEU A 49 -11.02 -9.95 20.08
C LEU A 49 -9.58 -10.37 20.41
N ASN A 50 -8.63 -9.79 19.67
CA ASN A 50 -7.22 -9.87 20.02
C ASN A 50 -7.03 -9.29 21.43
N PRO A 51 -6.17 -9.86 22.31
CA PRO A 51 -5.93 -9.31 23.64
C PRO A 51 -5.58 -7.81 23.67
N LEU A 52 -4.82 -7.33 22.67
CA LEU A 52 -4.50 -5.90 22.54
C LEU A 52 -5.72 -5.04 22.19
N GLN A 53 -6.70 -5.60 21.47
CA GLN A 53 -7.96 -4.92 21.17
C GLN A 53 -8.96 -5.02 22.32
N ALA A 54 -8.94 -6.12 23.07
CA ALA A 54 -9.84 -6.35 24.19
C ALA A 54 -9.65 -5.36 25.35
N ILE A 55 -8.48 -4.73 25.45
CA ILE A 55 -8.19 -3.68 26.45
C ILE A 55 -8.50 -2.26 25.97
N MET A 56 -8.90 -2.08 24.71
CA MET A 56 -9.23 -0.78 24.12
C MET A 56 -10.75 -0.57 24.13
N ASP A 57 -11.22 0.38 24.94
CA ASP A 57 -12.58 0.89 24.90
C ASP A 57 -12.65 2.11 23.96
N ILE A 58 -12.97 1.85 22.70
CA ILE A 58 -13.08 2.93 21.70
C ILE A 58 -14.33 3.77 21.97
N ARG A 59 -14.13 5.08 22.14
CA ARG A 59 -15.19 6.03 22.47
C ARG A 59 -15.74 6.75 21.25
N HIS A 60 -14.85 7.19 20.36
CA HIS A 60 -15.23 8.01 19.21
C HIS A 60 -14.21 7.91 18.09
N TYR A 61 -14.72 7.89 16.86
CA TYR A 61 -13.93 8.07 15.64
C TYR A 61 -14.34 9.37 14.96
N THR A 62 -13.39 10.27 14.78
CA THR A 62 -13.55 11.41 13.87
C THR A 62 -12.88 11.05 12.56
N ILE A 63 -13.66 10.88 11.51
CA ILE A 63 -13.16 10.49 10.19
C ILE A 63 -13.34 11.66 9.23
N ASN A 64 -12.24 12.18 8.71
CA ASN A 64 -12.24 13.20 7.66
C ASN A 64 -11.70 12.58 6.37
N LEU A 65 -12.54 12.50 5.34
CA LEU A 65 -12.23 11.85 4.07
C LEU A 65 -12.42 12.82 2.91
N ASP A 66 -11.41 12.87 2.04
CA ASP A 66 -11.49 13.43 0.70
C ASP A 66 -11.62 12.25 -0.28
N VAL A 67 -12.70 12.26 -1.07
CA VAL A 67 -13.09 11.18 -1.97
C VAL A 67 -13.00 11.68 -3.40
N ASP A 68 -12.10 11.07 -4.16
CA ASP A 68 -11.97 11.31 -5.60
C ASP A 68 -12.71 10.18 -6.34
N ILE A 69 -13.90 10.48 -6.85
CA ILE A 69 -14.77 9.52 -7.53
C ILE A 69 -14.17 9.06 -8.86
N GLU A 70 -13.61 9.99 -9.64
CA GLU A 70 -13.01 9.71 -10.94
C GLU A 70 -11.80 8.77 -10.80
N LYS A 71 -10.97 9.02 -9.79
CA LYS A 71 -9.78 8.18 -9.50
C LYS A 71 -10.08 6.99 -8.59
N GLN A 72 -11.32 6.85 -8.11
CA GLN A 72 -11.74 5.81 -7.16
C GLN A 72 -10.80 5.72 -5.94
N SER A 73 -10.40 6.88 -5.41
CA SER A 73 -9.41 6.97 -4.35
C SER A 73 -9.93 7.76 -3.16
N ILE A 74 -9.44 7.40 -1.96
CA ILE A 74 -9.74 8.12 -0.73
C ILE A 74 -8.42 8.52 -0.06
N LYS A 75 -8.42 9.68 0.58
CA LYS A 75 -7.34 10.13 1.47
C LYS A 75 -7.96 10.90 2.63
N GLY A 76 -7.24 11.06 3.72
CA GLY A 76 -7.79 11.77 4.86
C GLY A 76 -7.06 11.47 6.16
N ASN A 77 -7.73 11.73 7.27
CA ASN A 77 -7.24 11.44 8.60
C ASN A 77 -8.35 10.88 9.49
N VAL A 78 -7.93 10.05 10.44
CA VAL A 78 -8.81 9.49 11.46
C VAL A 78 -8.25 9.88 12.82
N GLU A 79 -9.11 10.43 13.67
CA GLU A 79 -8.83 10.71 15.07
C GLU A 79 -9.61 9.73 15.94
N ILE A 80 -8.93 9.04 16.85
CA ILE A 80 -9.50 7.96 17.64
C ILE A 80 -9.42 8.36 19.11
N SER A 81 -10.57 8.51 19.74
CA SER A 81 -10.66 8.65 21.20
C SER A 81 -10.96 7.30 21.81
N LEU A 82 -10.11 6.85 22.73
CA LEU A 82 -10.25 5.57 23.40
C LEU A 82 -9.79 5.64 24.85
N ASN A 83 -10.34 4.77 25.69
CA ASN A 83 -9.85 4.50 27.03
C ASN A 83 -9.16 3.14 27.04
N LEU A 84 -8.04 3.04 27.76
CA LEU A 84 -7.37 1.76 27.98
C LEU A 84 -7.79 1.20 29.34
N SER A 85 -8.28 -0.03 29.37
CA SER A 85 -8.61 -0.72 30.62
C SER A 85 -7.36 -1.21 31.36
N ASN A 86 -6.24 -1.35 30.67
CA ASN A 86 -4.92 -1.71 31.21
C ASN A 86 -3.81 -0.97 30.46
N GLN A 87 -2.65 -0.79 31.09
CA GLN A 87 -1.48 -0.23 30.43
C GLN A 87 -0.96 -1.18 29.33
N THR A 88 -0.53 -0.61 28.20
CA THR A 88 0.08 -1.34 27.08
C THR A 88 1.06 -0.42 26.36
N ASP A 89 2.14 -0.99 25.83
CA ASP A 89 3.10 -0.27 24.99
C ASP A 89 2.69 -0.28 23.51
N THR A 90 1.68 -1.09 23.14
CA THR A 90 1.24 -1.28 21.76
C THR A 90 -0.27 -1.18 21.62
N LEU A 91 -0.72 -0.39 20.65
CA LEU A 91 -2.10 -0.35 20.18
C LEU A 91 -2.21 -1.14 18.87
N LEU A 92 -3.32 -1.87 18.69
CA LEU A 92 -3.57 -2.68 17.50
C LEU A 92 -4.89 -2.29 16.85
N LEU A 93 -4.84 -1.71 15.65
CA LEU A 93 -6.04 -1.37 14.88
C LEU A 93 -6.05 -2.16 13.58
N ASP A 94 -7.24 -2.39 13.03
CA ASP A 94 -7.39 -3.03 11.72
C ASP A 94 -7.36 -1.96 10.64
N LEU A 95 -6.49 -2.13 9.64
CA LEU A 95 -6.36 -1.24 8.49
C LEU A 95 -5.83 -2.04 7.31
N LEU A 96 -6.58 -2.04 6.20
CA LEU A 96 -6.24 -2.80 5.01
C LEU A 96 -4.86 -2.45 4.48
N ASP A 97 -4.09 -3.45 4.04
CA ASP A 97 -2.73 -3.26 3.49
C ASP A 97 -2.74 -2.41 2.20
N ALA A 98 -3.90 -2.28 1.54
CA ALA A 98 -4.08 -1.40 0.39
C ALA A 98 -4.05 0.11 0.74
N MET A 99 -4.12 0.47 2.03
CA MET A 99 -4.11 1.85 2.50
C MET A 99 -2.71 2.29 2.90
N LEU A 100 -2.27 3.47 2.47
CA LEU A 100 -0.97 4.01 2.86
C LEU A 100 -1.10 4.90 4.11
N VAL A 101 -0.40 4.55 5.18
CA VAL A 101 -0.24 5.42 6.36
C VAL A 101 0.98 6.29 6.18
N THR A 102 0.83 7.60 6.38
CA THR A 102 1.95 8.56 6.27
C THR A 102 2.49 9.01 7.61
N LYS A 103 1.65 9.03 8.66
CA LYS A 103 2.00 9.50 10.00
C LYS A 103 0.97 9.04 11.01
N ILE A 104 1.44 8.71 12.21
CA ILE A 104 0.59 8.46 13.38
C ILE A 104 1.07 9.34 14.52
N LYS A 105 0.11 9.85 15.30
CA LYS A 105 0.39 10.53 16.57
C LYS A 105 -0.40 9.89 17.68
N VAL A 106 0.24 9.71 18.83
CA VAL A 106 -0.41 9.34 20.10
C VAL A 106 -0.16 10.48 21.06
N ASN A 107 -1.23 11.05 21.63
CA ASN A 107 -1.14 12.22 22.52
C ASN A 107 -0.28 13.37 21.95
N HIS A 108 -0.47 13.66 20.66
CA HIS A 108 0.26 14.68 19.88
C HIS A 108 1.73 14.37 19.55
N ALA A 109 2.32 13.30 20.09
CA ALA A 109 3.67 12.86 19.78
C ALA A 109 3.68 11.91 18.56
N VAL A 110 4.62 12.11 17.64
CA VAL A 110 4.80 11.19 16.49
C VAL A 110 5.41 9.89 16.97
N VAL A 111 4.80 8.78 16.60
CA VAL A 111 5.18 7.43 17.04
C VAL A 111 5.52 6.53 15.86
N LYS A 112 6.27 5.45 16.14
CA LYS A 112 6.55 4.42 15.16
C LYS A 112 5.35 3.48 15.04
N TYR A 113 5.18 2.90 13.86
CA TYR A 113 4.18 1.89 13.62
C TYR A 113 4.68 0.84 12.64
N ASN A 114 4.04 -0.33 12.69
CA ASN A 114 4.19 -1.39 11.70
C ASN A 114 2.81 -1.68 11.09
N HIS A 115 2.72 -1.71 9.76
CA HIS A 115 1.49 -1.99 9.03
C HIS A 115 1.71 -3.23 8.17
N GLN A 116 0.99 -4.30 8.50
CA GLN A 116 1.07 -5.59 7.82
C GLN A 116 -0.17 -6.43 8.10
N ASN A 117 -0.55 -7.28 7.16
CA ASN A 117 -1.61 -8.28 7.32
C ASN A 117 -2.94 -7.66 7.74
N ASP A 118 -3.30 -6.54 7.12
CA ASP A 118 -4.49 -5.74 7.39
C ASP A 118 -4.56 -5.20 8.84
N LYS A 119 -3.40 -5.03 9.48
CA LYS A 119 -3.26 -4.57 10.87
C LYS A 119 -2.18 -3.53 11.04
N ILE A 120 -2.43 -2.58 11.93
CA ILE A 120 -1.48 -1.56 12.31
C ILE A 120 -1.15 -1.65 13.81
N TYR A 121 0.14 -1.82 14.07
CA TYR A 121 0.73 -1.89 15.40
C TYR A 121 1.40 -0.56 15.70
N ILE A 122 0.97 0.13 16.75
CA ILE A 122 1.44 1.47 17.11
C ILE A 122 2.16 1.37 18.45
N THR A 123 3.46 1.63 18.47
CA THR A 123 4.29 1.58 19.69
C THR A 123 4.52 3.00 20.20
N HIS A 124 4.13 3.28 21.45
CA HIS A 124 4.09 4.63 22.03
C HIS A 124 4.80 4.71 23.39
#